data_AF-A0A4C1T3A3-F1
#
_entry.id   AF-A0A4C1T3A3-F1
#
_cell.length_a   1.000
_cell.length_b   1.000
_cell.length_c   1.000
_cell.angle_alpha   90.00
_cell.angle_beta   90.00
_cell.angle_gamma   90.00
#
_symmetry.space_group_name_H-M   'P 1'
#
loop_
_entity.id
_entity.type
_entity.pdbx_description
1 polymer ?
#
loop_
_entity_poly.entity_id
_entity_poly.type
_entity_poly.pdbx_seq_one_letter_code
_entity_poly.pdbx_strand_id
1 'polypeptide(L)' 'MKVVLENFTKMSAKAHGLRVLGSAALNMSMVALGAADANYEFGIHAWDVCAGDLIVREAGGVVIDPAEVHSI' A
#
# COMPACT_ATOMS: atom_id res chain seq x y z
N MET A 1 17.36 -2.26 -1.44
CA MET A 1 16.81 -0.96 -1.88
C MET A 1 16.62 -0.83 -3.40
N LYS A 2 17.49 -1.42 -4.25
CA LYS A 2 17.36 -1.32 -5.72
C LYS A 2 16.00 -1.79 -6.27
N VAL A 3 15.51 -2.95 -5.81
CA VAL A 3 14.22 -3.52 -6.25
C VAL A 3 13.04 -2.64 -5.85
N VAL A 4 13.04 -2.11 -4.62
CA VAL A 4 11.97 -1.24 -4.11
C VAL A 4 11.85 0.03 -4.96
N LEU A 5 12.99 0.66 -5.27
CA LEU A 5 13.04 1.86 -6.11
C LEU A 5 12.62 1.57 -7.55
N GLU A 6 13.06 0.45 -8.12
CA GLU A 6 12.68 0.06 -9.48
C GLU A 6 11.17 -0.17 -9.62
N ASN A 7 10.57 -0.88 -8.66
CA ASN A 7 9.13 -1.11 -8.63
C ASN A 7 8.36 0.20 -8.43
N PHE A 8 8.83 1.07 -7.53
CA PHE A 8 8.24 2.39 -7.34
C PHE A 8 8.28 3.23 -8.62
N THR A 9 9.40 3.25 -9.34
CA THR A 9 9.50 3.97 -10.62
C THR A 9 8.54 3.42 -11.67
N LYS A 10 8.40 2.08 -11.76
CA LYS A 10 7.46 1.44 -12.69
C LYS A 10 5.99 1.81 -12.41
N MET A 11 5.62 1.92 -11.14
CA MET A 11 4.26 2.29 -10.72
C MET A 11 4.00 3.79 -10.87
N SER A 12 4.92 4.62 -10.36
CA SER A 12 4.78 6.08 -10.38
C SER A 12 4.76 6.67 -11.79
N ALA A 13 5.49 6.08 -12.74
CA ALA A 13 5.44 6.51 -14.14
C ALA A 13 4.07 6.32 -14.81
N LYS A 14 3.21 5.44 -14.25
CA LYS A 14 1.84 5.21 -14.74
C LYS A 14 0.78 5.98 -13.94
N ALA A 15 1.15 6.54 -12.78
CA ALA A 15 0.25 7.27 -11.91
C ALA A 15 0.11 8.72 -12.38
N HIS A 16 -1.10 9.28 -12.29
CA HIS A 16 -1.33 10.70 -12.58
C HIS A 16 -0.65 11.61 -11.54
N GLY A 17 -0.59 11.16 -10.29
CA GLY A 17 0.07 11.88 -9.21
C GLY A 17 0.31 10.99 -8.01
N LEU A 18 1.28 11.39 -7.19
CA LEU A 18 1.63 10.69 -5.96
C LEU A 18 1.13 11.49 -4.76
N ARG A 19 0.73 10.80 -3.70
CA ARG A 19 0.33 11.38 -2.41
C ARG A 19 1.02 10.63 -1.29
N VAL A 20 1.42 11.36 -0.26
CA VAL A 20 2.08 10.81 0.93
C VAL A 20 1.45 11.46 2.15
N LEU A 21 0.62 10.74 2.89
CA LEU A 21 -0.04 11.24 4.11
C LEU A 21 0.80 11.02 5.38
N GLY A 22 1.89 10.26 5.29
CA GLY A 22 2.77 9.97 6.42
C GLY A 22 2.24 8.90 7.39
N SER A 23 1.16 8.20 7.03
CA SER A 23 0.59 7.10 7.80
C SER A 23 0.10 5.99 6.87
N ALA A 24 0.61 4.78 7.07
CA ALA A 24 0.30 3.61 6.25
C ALA A 24 -1.20 3.28 6.28
N ALA A 25 -1.77 3.22 7.49
CA ALA A 25 -3.19 2.95 7.69
C ALA A 25 -4.09 3.99 7.00
N LEU A 26 -3.72 5.28 7.04
CA LEU A 26 -4.47 6.34 6.35
C LEU A 26 -4.35 6.19 4.83
N ASN A 27 -3.16 5.91 4.30
CA ASN A 27 -2.97 5.69 2.86
C ASN A 27 -3.82 4.51 2.37
N MET A 28 -3.84 3.38 3.12
CA MET A 28 -4.69 2.23 2.79
C MET A 28 -6.18 2.55 2.88
N SER A 29 -6.60 3.33 3.88
CA SER A 29 -7.99 3.77 4.01
C SER A 29 -8.43 4.67 2.84
N MET A 30 -7.53 5.48 2.30
CA MET A 30 -7.81 6.27 1.09
C MET A 30 -8.00 5.40 -0.14
N VAL A 31 -7.31 4.26 -0.23
CA VAL A 31 -7.54 3.25 -1.28
C VAL A 31 -8.90 2.60 -1.11
N ALA A 32 -9.24 2.18 0.11
CA ALA A 32 -10.55 1.60 0.40
C ALA A 32 -11.72 2.58 0.11
N LEU A 33 -11.51 3.89 0.34
CA LEU A 33 -12.46 4.94 0.00
C LEU A 33 -12.58 5.19 -1.52
N GLY A 34 -11.63 4.72 -2.32
CA GLY A 34 -11.53 5.02 -3.76
C GLY A 34 -10.98 6.42 -4.06
N ALA A 35 -10.40 7.10 -3.06
CA ALA A 35 -9.75 8.40 -3.23
C ALA A 35 -8.32 8.27 -3.81
N ALA A 36 -7.72 7.09 -3.68
CA ALA A 36 -6.44 6.72 -4.29
C ALA A 36 -6.56 5.34 -4.94
N ASP A 37 -5.88 5.11 -6.07
CA ASP A 37 -5.98 3.83 -6.80
C ASP A 37 -5.10 2.72 -6.18
N ALA A 38 -3.97 3.08 -5.58
CA ALA A 38 -3.01 2.13 -5.01
C ALA A 38 -2.16 2.76 -3.90
N ASN A 39 -1.80 1.94 -2.90
CA ASN A 39 -0.77 2.27 -1.90
C ASN A 39 0.47 1.39 -2.11
N TYR A 40 1.66 1.95 -1.90
CA TYR A 40 2.92 1.22 -2.03
C TYR A 40 3.93 1.69 -0.97
N GLU A 41 4.22 0.82 -0.02
CA GLU A 41 5.12 1.10 1.10
C GLU A 41 6.02 -0.12 1.36
N PHE A 42 7.21 0.13 1.90
CA PHE A 42 8.21 -0.90 2.21
C PHE A 42 8.85 -0.61 3.57
N GLY A 43 9.13 -1.66 4.34
CA GLY A 43 9.78 -1.55 5.65
C GLY A 43 8.89 -1.04 6.77
N ILE A 44 7.57 -1.15 6.61
CA ILE A 44 6.57 -0.85 7.65
C ILE A 44 6.32 -2.09 8.52
N HIS A 45 5.91 -1.89 9.77
CA HIS A 45 5.65 -2.99 10.68
C HIS A 45 4.23 -3.51 10.53
N ALA A 46 4.00 -4.77 10.93
CA ALA A 46 2.68 -5.40 10.84
C ALA A 46 1.56 -4.55 11.45
N TRP A 47 1.81 -3.93 12.61
CA TRP A 47 0.81 -3.09 13.29
C TRP A 47 0.41 -1.83 12.51
N ASP A 48 1.26 -1.34 11.60
CA ASP A 48 0.94 -0.19 10.75
C ASP A 48 -0.02 -0.58 9.60
N VAL A 49 -0.07 -1.88 9.26
CA VAL A 49 -0.81 -2.43 8.11
C VAL A 49 -2.07 -3.18 8.53
N CYS A 50 -2.10 -3.84 9.70
CA CYS A 50 -3.21 -4.72 10.11
C CYS A 50 -4.59 -4.06 9.99
N ALA A 51 -4.73 -2.82 10.46
CA ALA A 51 -6.01 -2.10 10.39
C ALA A 51 -6.38 -1.76 8.95
N GLY A 52 -5.41 -1.30 8.15
CA GLY A 52 -5.63 -0.97 6.74
C GLY A 52 -5.96 -2.19 5.88
N ASP A 53 -5.34 -3.34 6.16
CA ASP A 53 -5.55 -4.59 5.43
C ASP A 53 -7.02 -5.05 5.53
N LEU A 54 -7.56 -5.07 6.75
CA LEU A 54 -8.96 -5.41 6.97
C LEU A 54 -9.89 -4.43 6.24
N ILE A 55 -9.66 -3.12 6.38
CA ILE A 55 -10.50 -2.09 5.75
C ILE A 55 -10.49 -2.22 4.21
N VAL A 56 -9.32 -2.42 3.60
CA VAL A 56 -9.20 -2.57 2.15
C VAL A 56 -9.89 -3.84 1.67
N ARG A 57 -9.73 -4.96 2.39
CA ARG A 57 -10.38 -6.23 2.03
C ARG A 57 -11.90 -6.16 2.12
N GLU A 58 -12.45 -5.55 3.17
CA GLU A 58 -13.90 -5.36 3.33
C GLU A 58 -14.48 -4.42 2.26
N ALA A 59 -13.70 -3.46 1.77
CA ALA A 59 -14.06 -2.64 0.62
C ALA A 59 -13.96 -3.38 -0.74
N GLY A 60 -13.56 -4.65 -0.74
CA GLY A 60 -13.38 -5.47 -1.95
C GLY A 60 -12.02 -5.30 -2.64
N GLY A 61 -11.07 -4.62 -1.99
CA GLY A 61 -9.71 -4.45 -2.46
C GLY A 61 -8.80 -5.66 -2.17
N VAL A 62 -7.57 -5.60 -2.71
CA VAL A 62 -6.56 -6.64 -2.51
C VAL A 62 -5.31 -6.03 -1.92
N VAL A 63 -4.76 -6.70 -0.91
CA VAL A 63 -3.49 -6.35 -0.28
C VAL A 63 -2.54 -7.51 -0.46
N ILE A 64 -1.32 -7.21 -0.90
CA ILE A 64 -0.30 -8.20 -1.24
C ILE A 64 0.99 -7.81 -0.55
N ASP A 65 1.62 -8.76 0.14
CA ASP A 65 2.99 -8.62 0.59
C ASP A 65 3.94 -8.96 -0.58
N PRO A 66 4.74 -7.99 -1.07
CA PRO A 66 5.70 -8.25 -2.15
C PRO A 66 6.87 -9.16 -1.74
N ALA A 67 7.03 -9.51 -0.46
CA ALA A 67 8.08 -10.39 0.04
C ALA A 67 7.65 -11.87 0.23
N GLU A 68 6.39 -12.22 -0.03
CA GLU A 68 5.82 -13.56 0.21
C GLU A 68 6.19 -14.17 1.58
N VAL A 69 5.96 -13.45 2.68
CA VAL A 69 5.94 -14.10 4.00
C VAL A 69 4.53 -14.08 4.54
N HIS A 70 3.79 -15.14 4.21
CA HIS A 70 2.63 -15.53 5.00
C HIS A 70 3.09 -15.86 6.42
N SER A 71 3.09 -14.86 7.30
CA SER A 71 3.07 -15.07 8.75
C SER A 71 2.54 -13.82 9.43
N ILE A 72 1.21 -13.72 9.46
CA ILE A 72 0.51 -13.35 10.69
C ILE A 72 0.75 -14.44 11.75
#